data_AF-A0A6L9ME81-F1
#
_entry.id   AF-A0A6L9ME81-F1
#
_cell.length_a   1.000
_cell.length_b   1.000
_cell.length_c   1.000
_cell.angle_alpha   90.00
_cell.angle_beta   90.00
_cell.angle_gamma   90.00
#
_symmetry.space_group_name_H-M   'P 1'
#
loop_
_entity.id
_entity.type
_entity.pdbx_description
1 polymer ?
#
loop_
_entity_poly.entity_id
_entity_poly.type
_entity_poly.pdbx_seq_one_letter_code
_entity_poly.pdbx_strand_id
1 'polypeptide(L)'
;MDDYIALVDELRLRKGDQRRVLRTLFDHIKPQVRLNAAIATLAVLPDEARETLRLIHARREYPQAADAIGLLNALERGTYIPE
;
A
#
# COMPACT_ATOMS: atom_id res chain seq x y z
N MET A 1 -3.25 -5.58 15.05
CA MET A 1 -3.38 -4.43 14.14
C MET A 1 -2.36 -3.37 14.52
N ASP A 2 -2.22 -3.13 15.82
CA ASP A 2 -1.31 -2.13 16.42
C ASP A 2 0.17 -2.30 16.01
N ASP A 3 0.69 -3.54 15.96
CA ASP A 3 2.09 -3.79 15.58
C ASP A 3 2.43 -3.34 14.14
N TYR A 4 1.47 -3.47 13.22
CA TYR A 4 1.66 -3.03 11.84
C TYR A 4 1.74 -1.50 11.75
N ILE A 5 0.85 -0.80 12.45
CA ILE A 5 0.81 0.66 12.47
C ILE A 5 2.11 1.19 13.11
N ALA A 6 2.51 0.63 14.25
CA ALA A 6 3.75 1.00 14.93
C ALA A 6 4.99 0.83 14.03
N LEU A 7 5.06 -0.25 13.25
CA LEU A 7 6.14 -0.47 12.30
C LEU A 7 6.15 0.58 11.17
N VAL A 8 4.99 0.87 10.58
CA VAL A 8 4.89 1.85 9.48
C VAL A 8 5.27 3.25 9.97
N ASP A 9 4.82 3.64 11.15
CA ASP A 9 5.15 4.93 11.77
C ASP A 9 6.64 5.03 12.11
N GLU A 10 7.23 3.97 12.66
CA GLU A 10 8.67 3.93 12.93
C GLU A 10 9.49 4.11 11.65
N LEU A 11 9.13 3.42 10.57
CA LEU A 11 9.80 3.55 9.27
C LEU A 11 9.63 4.96 8.67
N ARG A 12 8.44 5.56 8.83
CA ARG A 12 8.15 6.94 8.37
C ARG A 12 9.04 7.96 9.06
N LEU A 13 9.29 7.80 10.37
CA LEU A 13 10.09 8.73 11.19
C LEU A 13 11.60 8.64 10.92
N ARG A 14 12.07 7.55 10.30
CA ARG A 14 13.48 7.43 9.92
C ARG A 14 13.86 8.42 8.83
N LYS A 15 15.15 8.82 8.82
CA LYS A 15 15.70 9.74 7.82
C LYS A 15 15.42 9.24 6.40
N GLY A 16 14.76 10.08 5.61
CA GLY A 16 14.43 9.80 4.21
C GLY A 16 13.21 8.92 3.99
N ASP A 17 12.38 8.72 5.02
CA ASP A 17 11.19 7.86 5.04
C ASP A 17 11.48 6.44 4.52
N GLN A 18 11.77 5.56 5.47
CA GLN A 18 12.20 4.19 5.16
C GLN A 18 11.04 3.27 4.80
N ARG A 19 9.79 3.75 4.68
CA ARG A 19 8.69 2.94 4.14
C ARG A 19 9.02 2.42 2.74
N ARG A 20 9.91 3.09 2.00
CA ARG A 20 10.45 2.63 0.70
C ARG A 20 11.01 1.21 0.73
N VAL A 21 11.50 0.70 1.86
CA VAL A 21 11.99 -0.69 1.96
C VAL A 21 10.88 -1.73 1.76
N LEU A 22 9.62 -1.36 2.02
CA LEU A 22 8.45 -2.21 1.85
C LEU A 22 8.14 -2.51 0.36
N ARG A 23 8.78 -1.79 -0.59
CA ARG A 23 8.73 -2.11 -2.02
C ARG A 23 9.06 -3.57 -2.32
N THR A 24 9.94 -4.18 -1.52
CA THR A 24 10.33 -5.60 -1.67
C THR A 24 9.17 -6.57 -1.45
N LEU A 25 8.08 -6.13 -0.80
CA LEU A 25 6.90 -6.93 -0.51
C LEU A 25 5.84 -6.89 -1.61
N PHE A 26 6.02 -6.10 -2.68
CA PHE A 26 5.06 -6.01 -3.78
C PHE A 26 4.91 -7.31 -4.56
N ASP A 27 5.90 -8.20 -4.52
CA ASP A 27 5.85 -9.52 -5.16
C ASP A 27 5.55 -10.65 -4.17
N HIS A 28 5.24 -10.33 -2.90
CA HIS A 28 4.98 -11.34 -1.88
C HIS A 28 3.75 -12.19 -2.24
N ILE A 29 3.78 -13.51 -1.98
CA ILE A 29 2.72 -14.44 -2.39
C ILE A 29 1.32 -14.08 -1.84
N LYS A 30 1.25 -13.60 -0.60
CA LYS A 30 -0.02 -13.24 0.08
C LYS A 30 -0.54 -11.87 -0.39
N PRO A 31 -1.78 -11.78 -0.93
CA PRO A 31 -2.39 -10.50 -1.36
C PRO A 31 -2.48 -9.46 -0.25
N GLN A 32 -2.78 -9.87 0.99
CA GLN A 32 -2.84 -8.95 2.14
C GLN A 32 -1.51 -8.24 2.40
N VAL A 33 -0.39 -8.93 2.22
CA VAL A 33 0.94 -8.35 2.42
C VAL A 33 1.24 -7.31 1.35
N ARG A 34 0.91 -7.61 0.09
CA ARG A 34 1.03 -6.66 -1.03
C ARG A 34 0.14 -5.43 -0.81
N LEU A 35 -1.10 -5.63 -0.39
CA LEU A 35 -2.05 -4.55 -0.11
C LEU A 35 -1.51 -3.60 0.96
N ASN A 36 -1.10 -4.15 2.12
CA ASN A 36 -0.58 -3.34 3.21
C ASN A 36 0.70 -2.59 2.81
N ALA A 37 1.62 -3.26 2.12
CA ALA A 37 2.85 -2.64 1.64
C ALA A 37 2.56 -1.48 0.66
N ALA A 38 1.63 -1.67 -0.28
CA ALA A 38 1.23 -0.64 -1.23
C ALA A 38 0.61 0.56 -0.49
N ILE A 39 -0.32 0.33 0.43
CA ILE A 39 -0.96 1.40 1.23
C ILE A 39 0.10 2.21 1.99
N ALA A 40 1.00 1.53 2.72
CA ALA A 40 2.03 2.17 3.52
C ALA A 40 3.03 3.01 2.69
N THR A 41 3.14 2.74 1.39
CA THR A 41 4.13 3.39 0.52
C THR A 41 3.54 4.39 -0.47
N LEU A 42 2.23 4.62 -0.48
CA LEU A 42 1.57 5.55 -1.41
C LEU A 42 2.14 6.97 -1.40
N ALA A 43 2.63 7.44 -0.24
CA ALA A 43 3.25 8.77 -0.11
C ALA A 43 4.67 8.85 -0.68
N VAL A 44 5.43 7.74 -0.65
CA VAL A 44 6.86 7.72 -1.00
C VAL A 44 7.19 7.00 -2.30
N LEU A 45 6.32 6.10 -2.76
CA LEU A 45 6.41 5.31 -3.99
C LEU A 45 5.04 5.28 -4.70
N PRO A 46 4.48 6.46 -5.08
CA PRO A 46 3.10 6.61 -5.53
C PRO A 46 2.72 5.74 -6.74
N ASP A 47 3.61 5.61 -7.72
CA ASP A 47 3.29 4.92 -8.97
C ASP A 47 3.32 3.39 -8.77
N GLU A 48 4.35 2.90 -8.09
CA GLU A 48 4.57 1.47 -7.85
C GLU A 48 3.53 0.90 -6.87
N ALA A 49 3.15 1.68 -5.85
CA ALA A 49 2.07 1.34 -4.94
C ALA A 49 0.72 1.24 -5.68
N ARG A 50 0.38 2.22 -6.54
CA ARG A 50 -0.84 2.18 -7.35
C ARG A 50 -0.85 0.98 -8.28
N GLU A 51 0.28 0.65 -8.89
CA GLU A 51 0.36 -0.51 -9.78
C GLU A 51 0.15 -1.83 -9.02
N THR A 52 0.70 -1.95 -7.82
CA THR A 52 0.46 -3.10 -6.96
C THR A 52 -1.02 -3.25 -6.59
N LEU A 53 -1.71 -2.14 -6.29
CA LEU A 53 -3.16 -2.15 -6.03
C LEU A 53 -3.96 -2.58 -7.27
N ARG A 54 -3.60 -2.07 -8.45
CA ARG A 54 -4.23 -2.49 -9.73
C ARG A 54 -4.02 -3.97 -10.00
N LEU A 55 -2.82 -4.50 -9.72
CA LEU A 55 -2.52 -5.91 -9.89
C LEU A 55 -3.38 -6.81 -9.00
N ILE A 56 -3.54 -6.44 -7.72
CA ILE A 56 -4.41 -7.16 -6.76
C ILE A 56 -5.85 -7.19 -7.29
N HIS A 57 -6.35 -6.04 -7.77
CA HIS A 57 -7.68 -5.95 -8.35
C HIS A 57 -7.82 -6.79 -9.63
N ALA A 58 -6.88 -6.68 -10.56
CA ALA A 58 -6.88 -7.39 -11.84
C ALA A 58 -6.86 -8.92 -11.66
N ARG A 59 -6.17 -9.42 -10.63
CA ARG A 59 -6.13 -10.84 -10.26
C ARG A 59 -7.37 -11.33 -9.52
N ARG A 60 -8.33 -10.46 -9.19
CA ARG A 60 -9.56 -10.79 -8.46
C ARG A 60 -9.29 -11.47 -7.11
N GLU A 61 -8.25 -11.02 -6.42
CA GLU A 61 -7.82 -11.58 -5.13
C GLU A 61 -8.69 -11.07 -4.00
N TYR A 62 -9.89 -11.61 -3.89
CA TYR A 62 -10.84 -11.23 -2.85
C TYR A 62 -10.44 -11.77 -1.47
N PRO A 63 -10.69 -11.01 -0.39
CA PRO A 63 -11.38 -9.71 -0.36
C PRO A 63 -10.51 -8.50 -0.75
N GLN A 64 -9.18 -8.62 -0.81
CA GLN A 64 -8.25 -7.49 -0.99
C GLN A 64 -8.45 -6.71 -2.30
N ALA A 65 -8.95 -7.37 -3.34
CA ALA A 65 -9.32 -6.73 -4.60
C ALA A 65 -10.41 -5.65 -4.44
N ALA A 66 -11.31 -5.79 -3.46
CA ALA A 66 -12.34 -4.80 -3.15
C ALA A 66 -11.74 -3.58 -2.43
N ASP A 67 -10.85 -3.81 -1.47
CA ASP A 67 -10.13 -2.74 -0.77
C ASP A 67 -9.24 -1.95 -1.72
N ALA A 68 -8.50 -2.65 -2.58
CA ALA A 68 -7.60 -2.04 -3.55
C ALA A 68 -8.33 -1.10 -4.52
N ILE A 69 -9.46 -1.53 -5.10
CA ILE A 69 -10.22 -0.67 -6.01
C ILE A 69 -10.93 0.47 -5.26
N GLY A 70 -11.41 0.23 -4.04
CA GLY A 70 -11.98 1.27 -3.18
C GLY A 70 -10.99 2.40 -2.92
N LEU A 71 -9.74 2.03 -2.60
CA LEU A 71 -8.66 2.98 -2.35
C LEU A 71 -8.20 3.72 -3.61
N LEU A 72 -8.04 3.02 -4.74
CA LEU A 72 -7.72 3.66 -6.04
C LEU A 72 -8.75 4.73 -6.41
N ASN A 73 -10.03 4.40 -6.28
CA ASN A 73 -11.12 5.34 -6.53
C ASN A 73 -11.08 6.54 -5.55
N ALA A 74 -10.70 6.32 -4.29
CA ALA A 74 -10.58 7.40 -3.31
C ALA A 74 -9.39 8.34 -3.60
N LEU A 75 -8.28 7.79 -4.13
CA LEU A 75 -7.13 8.56 -4.63
C LEU A 75 -7.52 9.41 -5.85
N GLU A 76 -8.23 8.83 -6.82
CA GLU A 76 -8.69 9.54 -8.02
C GLU A 76 -9.63 10.70 -7.69
N ARG A 77 -10.51 10.50 -6.70
CA ARG A 77 -11.40 11.56 -6.22
C ARG A 77 -10.72 12.59 -5.30
N GLY A 78 -9.47 12.35 -4.91
CA GLY A 78 -8.77 13.18 -3.92
C GLY A 78 -9.37 13.12 -2.51
N THR A 79 -10.28 12.18 -2.24
CA THR A 79 -10.89 11.98 -0.91
C THR A 79 -9.96 11.25 0.05
N TYR A 80 -8.88 10.65 -0.45
CA TYR A 80 -7.80 10.07 0.33
C TYR A 80 -6.47 10.66 -0.13
N ILE A 81 -5.72 11.22 0.82
CA ILE A 81 -4.39 11.80 0.59
C ILE A 81 -3.39 10.96 1.39
N PRO A 82 -2.43 10.28 0.74
CA PRO A 82 -1.38 9.55 1.43
C PRO A 82 -0.45 10.50 2.20
N GLU A 83 -0.07 10.14 3.42
CA GLU A 83 0.86 10.91 4.27
C GLU A 83 2.13 10.12 4.63
#